data_AF-A0A1V8M6S5-F1
#
_entry.id   AF-A0A1V8M6S5-F1
#
_cell.length_a   1.000
_cell.length_b   1.000
_cell.length_c   1.000
_cell.angle_alpha   90.00
_cell.angle_beta   90.00
_cell.angle_gamma   90.00
#
_symmetry.space_group_name_H-M   'P 1'
#
loop_
_entity.id
_entity.type
_entity.pdbx_description
1 polymer ?
#
loop_
_entity_poly.entity_id
_entity_poly.type
_entity_poly.pdbx_seq_one_letter_code
_entity_poly.pdbx_strand_id
1 'polypeptide(L)'
;MNKLFELKDWLTLEDTAKELSQALSEPVNKADILHLAIDGKITLSVNLLKTIPVNFGKIIVLNDAEREETPLENIEEGDIYSLENEWIFMETTQDIERIKGVWDLPMGDCNKQYIEFQLQKLNENIGGEKEFIPEDTSGLFLVSSNKEMVKVLIGIEDIEIMSGSIANGKKLRQRIKDEKFSEWQANELLKKYSEDRRRFIERSSKTPIYQTYYHDYQLRDSSFLVVRPRAISDFINTLDSEVLPEEKNVTVNDLFTNPPQNHSEPFEALKKQACNFINEYHRLPKNKKELWDYLTDQLEYDTRKNAILYPYSKKWTDFDAFSSMYKNRTTIR
;
A
#
# COMPACT_ATOMS: atom_id res chain seq x y z
N MET A 1 -18.67 24.00 -3.36
CA MET A 1 -18.39 23.64 -1.95
C MET A 1 -18.99 24.70 -1.03
N ASN A 2 -19.69 24.29 0.04
CA ASN A 2 -20.27 25.21 1.02
C ASN A 2 -19.19 25.73 1.99
N LYS A 3 -19.25 26.98 2.45
CA LYS A 3 -18.28 27.53 3.43
C LYS A 3 -18.16 26.72 4.73
N LEU A 4 -19.21 25.98 5.11
CA LEU A 4 -19.21 25.10 6.28
C LEU A 4 -18.33 23.85 6.08
N PHE A 5 -18.14 23.41 4.82
CA PHE A 5 -17.30 22.27 4.46
C PHE A 5 -15.83 22.54 4.76
N GLU A 6 -15.38 23.77 4.49
CA GLU A 6 -14.00 24.23 4.76
C GLU A 6 -13.69 24.33 6.26
N LEU A 7 -14.70 24.31 7.13
CA LEU A 7 -14.53 24.39 8.58
C LEU A 7 -14.40 23.02 9.27
N LYS A 8 -14.75 21.93 8.59
CA LYS A 8 -14.60 20.57 9.14
C LYS A 8 -13.20 20.06 8.85
N ASP A 9 -12.52 19.47 9.84
CA ASP A 9 -11.21 18.84 9.62
C ASP A 9 -11.30 17.52 8.81
N TRP A 10 -12.48 16.89 8.83
CA TRP A 10 -12.78 15.60 8.20
C TRP A 10 -14.29 15.40 8.07
N LEU A 11 -14.68 14.46 7.21
CA LEU A 11 -16.07 14.06 6.95
C LEU A 11 -16.22 12.55 7.13
N THR A 12 -17.37 12.09 7.61
CA THR A 12 -17.67 10.65 7.61
C THR A 12 -17.80 10.13 6.17
N LEU A 13 -17.79 8.81 5.99
CA LEU A 13 -18.03 8.23 4.67
C LEU A 13 -19.42 8.63 4.12
N GLU A 14 -20.44 8.73 4.98
CA GLU A 14 -21.79 9.17 4.58
C GLU A 14 -21.83 10.64 4.15
N ASP A 15 -21.17 11.52 4.89
CA ASP A 15 -21.09 12.94 4.53
C ASP A 15 -20.28 13.12 3.24
N THR A 16 -19.18 12.37 3.09
CA THR A 16 -18.37 12.39 1.87
C THR A 16 -19.16 11.94 0.65
N ALA A 17 -19.93 10.85 0.78
CA ALA A 17 -20.79 10.35 -0.28
C ALA A 17 -21.84 11.39 -0.72
N LYS A 18 -22.43 12.14 0.23
CA LYS A 18 -23.36 13.23 -0.08
C LYS A 18 -22.68 14.38 -0.84
N GLU A 19 -21.49 14.79 -0.39
CA GLU A 19 -20.74 15.89 -1.03
C GLU A 19 -20.30 15.51 -2.44
N LEU A 20 -19.77 14.30 -2.64
CA LEU A 20 -19.45 13.80 -3.99
C LEU A 20 -20.69 13.64 -4.86
N SER A 21 -21.82 13.19 -4.30
CA SER A 21 -23.05 13.08 -5.08
C SER A 21 -23.52 14.42 -5.63
N GLN A 22 -23.38 15.49 -4.82
CA GLN A 22 -23.72 16.85 -5.24
C GLN A 22 -22.73 17.38 -6.29
N ALA A 23 -21.43 17.13 -6.10
CA ALA A 23 -20.39 17.58 -7.02
C ALA A 23 -20.50 16.91 -8.39
N LEU A 24 -20.74 15.59 -8.42
CA LEU A 24 -20.82 14.79 -9.64
C LEU A 24 -22.21 14.79 -10.29
N SER A 25 -23.23 15.28 -9.59
CA SER A 25 -24.64 15.15 -10.00
C SER A 25 -25.09 13.70 -10.21
N GLU A 26 -24.45 12.76 -9.51
CA GLU A 26 -24.69 11.32 -9.59
C GLU A 26 -24.83 10.74 -8.17
N PRO A 27 -25.61 9.68 -7.95
CA PRO A 27 -25.71 9.07 -6.63
C PRO A 27 -24.40 8.33 -6.28
N VAL A 28 -23.75 8.76 -5.21
CA VAL A 28 -22.56 8.13 -4.62
C VAL A 28 -22.92 7.58 -3.24
N ASN A 29 -22.51 6.36 -2.94
CA ASN A 29 -22.71 5.69 -1.66
C ASN A 29 -21.37 5.34 -0.99
N LYS A 30 -21.40 4.77 0.22
CA LYS A 30 -20.18 4.44 0.99
C LYS A 30 -19.28 3.42 0.30
N ALA A 31 -19.86 2.42 -0.37
CA ALA A 31 -19.09 1.40 -1.08
C ALA A 31 -18.27 2.04 -2.20
N ASP A 32 -18.83 3.01 -2.91
CA ASP A 32 -18.14 3.76 -3.95
C ASP A 32 -16.93 4.52 -3.39
N ILE A 33 -17.05 5.11 -2.19
CA ILE A 33 -15.91 5.77 -1.52
C ILE A 33 -14.79 4.78 -1.19
N LEU A 34 -15.14 3.60 -0.68
CA LEU A 34 -14.15 2.55 -0.39
C LEU A 34 -13.48 2.04 -1.67
N HIS A 35 -14.24 1.87 -2.75
CA HIS A 35 -13.70 1.51 -4.07
C HIS A 35 -12.73 2.56 -4.59
N LEU A 36 -13.12 3.85 -4.58
CA LEU A 36 -12.24 4.95 -4.98
C LEU A 36 -10.94 4.95 -4.16
N ALA A 37 -11.00 4.56 -2.89
CA ALA A 37 -9.81 4.47 -2.05
C ALA A 37 -8.91 3.30 -2.42
N ILE A 38 -9.49 2.11 -2.62
CA ILE A 38 -8.80 0.91 -3.09
C ILE A 38 -8.09 1.18 -4.43
N ASP A 39 -8.72 1.98 -5.30
CA ASP A 39 -8.18 2.39 -6.60
C ASP A 39 -7.19 3.56 -6.53
N GLY A 40 -6.89 4.07 -5.32
CA GLY A 40 -5.97 5.18 -5.09
C GLY A 40 -6.47 6.53 -5.61
N LYS A 41 -7.77 6.68 -5.88
CA LYS A 41 -8.40 7.91 -6.38
C LYS A 41 -8.76 8.90 -5.27
N ILE A 42 -9.03 8.39 -4.07
CA ILE A 42 -9.31 9.22 -2.90
C ILE A 42 -8.53 8.70 -1.68
N THR A 43 -7.91 9.61 -0.94
CA THR A 43 -7.21 9.24 0.31
C THR A 43 -8.22 9.06 1.44
N LEU A 44 -8.29 7.85 2.01
CA LEU A 44 -8.97 7.64 3.28
C LEU A 44 -8.07 8.04 4.44
N SER A 45 -8.71 8.48 5.51
CA SER A 45 -8.08 8.72 6.80
C SER A 45 -8.85 7.97 7.89
N VAL A 46 -8.25 7.87 9.06
CA VAL A 46 -8.83 7.29 10.27
C VAL A 46 -8.89 8.37 11.33
N ASN A 47 -10.06 8.55 11.94
CA ASN A 47 -10.18 9.38 13.13
C ASN A 47 -10.10 8.52 14.40
N LEU A 48 -9.02 8.68 15.16
CA LEU A 48 -8.75 7.99 16.41
C LEU A 48 -9.33 8.81 17.58
N LEU A 49 -10.44 8.34 18.15
CA LEU A 49 -11.10 9.02 19.28
C LEU A 49 -10.33 8.84 20.60
N LYS A 50 -9.70 7.67 20.75
CA LYS A 50 -8.84 7.32 21.89
C LYS A 50 -7.39 7.22 21.42
N THR A 51 -6.47 7.43 22.35
CA THR A 51 -5.06 7.20 22.07
C THR A 51 -4.80 5.72 21.87
N ILE A 52 -4.15 5.35 20.77
CA ILE A 52 -3.76 3.96 20.46
C ILE A 52 -2.23 3.82 20.48
N PRO A 53 -1.68 2.66 20.86
CA PRO A 53 -0.24 2.44 20.84
C PRO A 53 0.25 2.29 19.39
N VAL A 54 1.39 2.88 19.09
CA VAL A 54 2.03 2.81 17.78
C VAL A 54 3.54 2.69 17.91
N ASN A 55 4.16 2.20 16.85
CA ASN A 55 5.60 2.28 16.65
C ASN A 55 5.90 3.34 15.58
N PHE A 56 6.77 4.28 15.87
CA PHE A 56 7.27 5.21 14.86
C PHE A 56 8.37 4.54 14.06
N GLY A 57 8.34 4.77 12.74
CA GLY A 57 9.39 4.29 11.88
C GLY A 57 9.89 5.34 10.91
N LYS A 58 11.17 5.22 10.57
CA LYS A 58 11.79 6.04 9.54
C LYS A 58 11.49 5.41 8.18
N ILE A 59 10.89 6.20 7.29
CA ILE A 59 10.67 5.83 5.89
C ILE A 59 12.03 5.88 5.18
N ILE A 60 12.44 4.74 4.64
CA ILE A 60 13.59 4.62 3.73
C ILE A 60 13.02 4.19 2.38
N VAL A 61 13.09 5.07 1.38
CA VAL A 61 12.69 4.74 0.01
C VAL A 61 13.78 3.87 -0.59
N LEU A 62 13.43 2.64 -0.95
CA LEU A 62 14.37 1.72 -1.57
C LEU A 62 14.41 2.02 -3.07
N ASN A 63 15.56 2.50 -3.56
CA ASN A 63 15.79 2.55 -5.00
C ASN A 63 16.03 1.13 -5.54
N ASP A 64 15.59 0.85 -6.78
CA ASP A 64 15.73 -0.47 -7.41
C ASP A 64 17.18 -1.02 -7.37
N ALA A 65 18.19 -0.14 -7.35
CA ALA A 65 19.60 -0.49 -7.29
C ALA A 65 20.08 -0.99 -5.91
N GLU A 66 19.40 -0.64 -4.81
CA GLU A 66 19.79 -1.01 -3.43
C GLU A 66 19.25 -2.40 -3.02
N ARG A 67 18.45 -3.03 -3.88
CA ARG A 67 17.81 -4.32 -3.63
C ARG A 67 18.80 -5.51 -3.67
N GLU A 68 19.97 -5.33 -4.28
CA GLU A 68 20.94 -6.43 -4.51
C GLU A 68 21.96 -6.63 -3.38
N GLU A 69 22.15 -5.67 -2.47
CA GLU A 69 23.30 -5.70 -1.54
C GLU A 69 23.00 -6.02 -0.07
N THR A 70 21.74 -5.98 0.37
CA THR A 70 21.37 -6.37 1.74
C THR A 70 20.72 -7.74 1.75
N PRO A 71 21.43 -8.82 2.15
CA PRO A 71 20.80 -10.06 2.52
C PRO A 71 19.67 -9.75 3.52
N LEU A 72 18.48 -10.33 3.32
CA LEU A 72 17.36 -10.21 4.25
C LEU A 72 17.75 -10.55 5.70
N GLU A 73 18.81 -11.33 5.87
CA GLU A 73 19.41 -11.70 7.16
C GLU A 73 20.09 -10.53 7.91
N ASN A 74 20.42 -9.43 7.22
CA ASN A 74 21.13 -8.27 7.77
C ASN A 74 20.22 -7.03 7.94
N ILE A 75 18.96 -7.12 7.54
CA ILE A 75 17.99 -6.05 7.79
C ILE A 75 17.54 -6.23 9.24
N GLU A 76 18.04 -5.38 10.14
CA GLU A 76 17.51 -5.26 11.52
C GLU A 76 15.99 -5.10 11.46
N GLU A 77 15.26 -5.71 12.41
CA GLU A 77 13.78 -5.80 12.48
C GLU A 77 13.05 -4.62 11.80
N GLY A 78 12.64 -4.81 10.55
CA GLY A 78 11.92 -3.79 9.80
C GLY A 78 11.01 -4.40 8.75
N ASP A 79 9.97 -3.66 8.41
CA ASP A 79 8.94 -4.11 7.51
C ASP A 79 9.13 -3.47 6.13
N ILE A 80 9.00 -4.29 5.09
CA ILE A 80 8.96 -3.81 3.71
C ILE A 80 7.50 -3.60 3.32
N TYR A 81 7.21 -2.41 2.81
CA TYR A 81 5.89 -1.96 2.38
C TYR A 81 5.89 -1.50 0.93
N SER A 82 4.80 -1.73 0.22
CA SER A 82 4.56 -1.13 -1.09
C SER A 82 3.60 0.04 -0.96
N LEU A 83 4.06 1.25 -1.26
CA LEU A 83 3.26 2.47 -1.30
C LEU A 83 3.30 3.07 -2.70
N GLU A 84 2.16 3.15 -3.40
CA GLU A 84 2.06 3.85 -4.69
C GLU A 84 3.07 3.36 -5.77
N ASN A 85 3.43 2.07 -5.73
CA ASN A 85 4.46 1.40 -6.55
C ASN A 85 5.91 1.67 -6.14
N GLU A 86 6.15 2.37 -5.02
CA GLU A 86 7.46 2.49 -4.39
C GLU A 86 7.56 1.50 -3.23
N TRP A 87 8.70 0.81 -3.13
CA TRP A 87 9.01 -0.04 -1.99
C TRP A 87 9.62 0.83 -0.90
N ILE A 88 8.95 0.87 0.25
CA ILE A 88 9.37 1.58 1.44
C ILE A 88 9.82 0.56 2.47
N PHE A 89 11.00 0.76 3.01
CA PHE A 89 11.42 0.09 4.23
C PHE A 89 11.10 0.99 5.43
N MET A 90 10.39 0.43 6.40
CA MET A 90 10.19 1.08 7.69
C MET A 90 11.16 0.49 8.71
N GLU A 91 12.16 1.29 9.08
CA GLU A 91 12.99 1.01 10.25
C GLU A 91 12.21 1.40 11.51
N THR A 92 11.74 0.40 12.25
CA THR A 92 10.91 0.63 13.44
C THR A 92 11.76 0.87 14.68
N THR A 93 11.33 1.80 15.53
CA THR A 93 12.00 2.03 16.83
C THR A 93 11.50 1.02 17.88
N GLN A 94 12.19 0.86 19.01
CA GLN A 94 11.63 0.09 20.14
C GLN A 94 10.70 0.93 21.02
N ASP A 95 10.52 2.21 20.68
CA ASP A 95 9.74 3.15 21.46
C ASP A 95 8.26 3.03 21.09
N ILE A 96 7.45 2.69 22.09
CA ILE A 96 6.00 2.62 21.95
C ILE A 96 5.39 3.96 22.35
N GLU A 97 4.83 4.65 21.37
CA GLU A 97 4.14 5.92 21.58
C GLU A 97 2.63 5.75 21.51
N ARG A 98 1.90 6.82 21.82
CA ARG A 98 0.44 6.83 21.69
C ARG A 98 -0.05 8.03 20.90
N ILE A 99 -0.77 7.76 19.82
CA ILE A 99 -1.32 8.80 18.94
C ILE A 99 -2.84 8.89 19.03
N LYS A 100 -3.39 10.06 18.69
CA LYS A 100 -4.81 10.37 18.60
C LYS A 100 -5.07 11.29 17.40
N GLY A 101 -6.32 11.44 16.99
CA GLY A 101 -6.74 12.39 15.96
C GLY A 101 -6.82 11.74 14.58
N VAL A 102 -6.72 12.56 13.53
CA VAL A 102 -6.89 12.10 12.15
C VAL A 102 -5.55 11.76 11.53
N TRP A 103 -5.45 10.56 10.99
CA TRP A 103 -4.26 10.04 10.30
C TRP A 103 -4.66 9.45 8.95
N ASP A 104 -3.85 9.69 7.93
CA ASP A 104 -4.13 9.18 6.59
C ASP A 104 -3.79 7.69 6.53
N LEU A 105 -4.60 6.93 5.79
CA LEU A 105 -4.46 5.49 5.64
C LEU A 105 -3.77 5.23 4.29
N PRO A 106 -2.46 4.94 4.24
CA PRO A 106 -1.80 4.60 2.98
C PRO A 106 -2.45 3.35 2.40
N MET A 107 -2.79 3.33 1.11
CA MET A 107 -3.49 2.20 0.47
C MET A 107 -2.52 1.09 0.02
N GLY A 108 -1.52 0.78 0.84
CA GLY A 108 -0.57 -0.32 0.65
C GLY A 108 -0.98 -1.58 1.41
N ASP A 109 -0.65 -2.75 0.87
CA ASP A 109 -0.65 -4.05 1.54
C ASP A 109 -1.83 -4.30 2.53
N CYS A 110 -1.54 -4.52 3.82
CA CYS A 110 -2.53 -4.76 4.88
C CYS A 110 -3.63 -3.70 4.96
N ASN A 111 -3.30 -2.42 4.71
CA ASN A 111 -4.30 -1.35 4.76
C ASN A 111 -5.35 -1.51 3.68
N LYS A 112 -4.92 -1.87 2.46
CA LYS A 112 -5.83 -2.13 1.34
C LYS A 112 -6.71 -3.34 1.66
N GLN A 113 -6.13 -4.45 2.13
CA GLN A 113 -6.88 -5.64 2.54
C GLN A 113 -7.91 -5.32 3.65
N TYR A 114 -7.54 -4.46 4.60
CA TYR A 114 -8.46 -4.02 5.65
C TYR A 114 -9.65 -3.24 5.05
N ILE A 115 -9.42 -2.35 4.08
CA ILE A 115 -10.49 -1.62 3.39
C ILE A 115 -11.36 -2.53 2.52
N GLU A 116 -10.76 -3.47 1.79
CA GLU A 116 -11.48 -4.50 1.03
C GLU A 116 -12.39 -5.34 1.94
N PHE A 117 -11.90 -5.68 3.13
CA PHE A 117 -12.71 -6.35 4.14
C PHE A 117 -13.86 -5.48 4.64
N GLN A 118 -13.64 -4.19 4.91
CA GLN A 118 -14.73 -3.26 5.27
C GLN A 118 -15.79 -3.15 4.16
N LEU A 119 -15.35 -3.12 2.90
CA LEU A 119 -16.23 -3.12 1.73
C LEU A 119 -17.04 -4.42 1.64
N GLN A 120 -16.42 -5.58 1.85
CA GLN A 120 -17.12 -6.86 1.90
C GLN A 120 -18.22 -6.85 2.97
N LYS A 121 -17.91 -6.39 4.19
CA LYS A 121 -18.90 -6.29 5.28
C LYS A 121 -20.07 -5.39 4.92
N LEU A 122 -19.80 -4.28 4.23
CA LEU A 122 -20.82 -3.34 3.79
C LEU A 122 -21.75 -3.97 2.74
N ASN A 123 -21.19 -4.68 1.75
CA ASN A 123 -21.97 -5.27 0.65
C ASN A 123 -22.78 -6.50 1.07
N GLU A 124 -22.21 -7.36 1.91
CA GLU A 124 -22.86 -8.61 2.30
C GLU A 124 -23.91 -8.41 3.40
N ASN A 125 -24.10 -7.17 3.91
CA ASN A 125 -24.90 -6.87 5.11
C ASN A 125 -24.57 -7.83 6.26
N ILE A 126 -23.34 -8.36 6.31
CA ILE A 126 -22.93 -9.30 7.35
C ILE A 126 -22.72 -8.48 8.61
N GLY A 127 -23.78 -8.43 9.43
CA GLY A 127 -23.71 -8.03 10.84
C GLY A 127 -23.00 -9.07 11.72
N GLY A 128 -22.37 -10.09 11.11
CA GLY A 128 -21.64 -11.14 11.80
C GLY A 128 -20.20 -10.74 12.14
N GLU A 129 -19.69 -11.32 13.21
CA GLU A 129 -18.30 -11.22 13.70
C GLU A 129 -17.33 -12.01 12.80
N LYS A 130 -17.37 -11.83 11.48
CA LYS A 130 -16.30 -12.36 10.64
C LYS A 130 -15.01 -11.67 11.07
N GLU A 131 -14.02 -12.45 11.49
CA GLU A 131 -12.71 -11.92 11.89
C GLU A 131 -11.92 -11.57 10.62
N PHE A 132 -11.26 -10.41 10.65
CA PHE A 132 -10.34 -10.03 9.59
C PHE A 132 -9.04 -10.81 9.78
N ILE A 133 -8.69 -11.63 8.79
CA ILE A 133 -7.42 -12.36 8.75
C ILE A 133 -6.72 -11.89 7.49
N PRO A 134 -5.75 -10.96 7.59
CA PRO A 134 -5.01 -10.53 6.42
C PRO A 134 -4.08 -11.65 5.94
N GLU A 135 -3.81 -11.66 4.64
CA GLU A 135 -2.76 -12.49 4.06
C GLU A 135 -1.37 -11.97 4.43
N ASP A 136 -1.27 -10.66 4.61
CA ASP A 136 -0.05 -9.99 5.04
C ASP A 136 -0.05 -9.78 6.57
N THR A 137 1.08 -10.08 7.19
CA THR A 137 1.30 -9.96 8.65
C THR A 137 2.07 -8.70 9.03
N SER A 138 2.30 -7.83 8.06
CA SER A 138 3.01 -6.58 8.23
C SER A 138 2.25 -5.61 9.14
N GLY A 139 0.92 -5.61 9.22
CA GLY A 139 0.15 -4.77 10.15
C GLY A 139 -0.44 -3.51 9.51
N LEU A 140 -1.22 -2.75 10.27
CA LEU A 140 -1.84 -1.52 9.76
C LEU A 140 -0.90 -0.31 9.94
N PHE A 141 -0.82 0.54 8.92
CA PHE A 141 0.06 1.72 8.88
C PHE A 141 -0.77 2.99 8.81
N LEU A 142 -0.27 4.06 9.41
CA LEU A 142 -0.91 5.37 9.39
C LEU A 142 0.13 6.43 9.05
N VAL A 143 -0.30 7.47 8.33
CA VAL A 143 0.57 8.57 7.88
C VAL A 143 0.05 9.89 8.43
N SER A 144 0.93 10.66 9.07
CA SER A 144 0.63 11.99 9.57
C SER A 144 0.55 13.00 8.43
N SER A 145 -0.02 14.19 8.70
CA SER A 145 0.01 15.29 7.73
C SER A 145 1.43 15.72 7.35
N ASN A 146 2.41 15.46 8.23
CA ASN A 146 3.82 15.77 8.03
C ASN A 146 4.60 14.61 7.39
N LYS A 147 3.88 13.60 6.85
CA LYS A 147 4.45 12.40 6.22
C LYS A 147 5.24 11.50 7.16
N GLU A 148 5.02 11.60 8.47
CA GLU A 148 5.53 10.61 9.42
C GLU A 148 4.66 9.36 9.33
N MET A 149 5.27 8.20 9.28
CA MET A 149 4.54 6.93 9.20
C MET A 149 4.68 6.18 10.52
N VAL A 150 3.58 5.59 10.95
CA VAL A 150 3.52 4.81 12.18
C VAL A 150 2.84 3.48 11.93
N LYS A 151 3.28 2.47 12.66
CA LYS A 151 2.70 1.13 12.67
C LYS A 151 1.75 0.99 13.84
N VAL A 152 0.52 0.57 13.58
CA VAL A 152 -0.51 0.37 14.60
C VAL A 152 -0.19 -0.89 15.41
N LEU A 153 -0.22 -0.75 16.73
CA LEU A 153 0.06 -1.84 17.65
C LEU A 153 -1.17 -2.20 18.48
N ILE A 154 -1.12 -3.40 19.04
CA ILE A 154 -2.08 -3.94 19.98
C ILE A 154 -1.35 -4.50 21.20
N GLY A 155 -1.78 -4.08 22.39
CA GLY A 155 -1.22 -4.64 23.63
C GLY A 155 -1.63 -6.09 23.83
N ILE A 156 -0.75 -6.90 24.43
CA ILE A 156 -1.04 -8.31 24.76
C ILE A 156 -2.29 -8.50 25.64
N GLU A 157 -2.67 -7.47 26.39
CA GLU A 157 -3.87 -7.44 27.22
C GLU A 157 -5.17 -7.38 26.41
N ASP A 158 -5.09 -6.88 25.18
CA ASP A 158 -6.21 -6.61 24.30
C ASP A 158 -6.41 -7.71 23.23
N ILE A 159 -5.59 -8.78 23.28
CA ILE A 159 -5.67 -9.95 22.39
C ILE A 159 -6.54 -11.04 23.02
N GLU A 160 -7.67 -11.38 22.37
CA GLU A 160 -8.66 -12.32 22.92
C GLU A 160 -8.17 -13.77 22.99
N ILE A 161 -7.33 -14.19 22.05
CA ILE A 161 -6.79 -15.56 21.99
C ILE A 161 -5.71 -15.80 23.05
N MET A 162 -5.20 -14.75 23.69
CA MET A 162 -4.12 -14.88 24.67
C MET A 162 -4.66 -15.21 26.05
N SER A 163 -4.45 -16.45 26.50
CA SER A 163 -4.94 -16.92 27.80
C SER A 163 -4.47 -16.02 28.93
N GLY A 164 -5.42 -15.58 29.76
CA GLY A 164 -5.16 -14.69 30.89
C GLY A 164 -5.09 -13.19 30.54
N SER A 165 -5.23 -12.79 29.27
CA SER A 165 -5.38 -11.38 28.91
C SER A 165 -6.73 -10.82 29.37
N ILE A 166 -6.84 -9.49 29.51
CA ILE A 166 -8.11 -8.82 29.83
C ILE A 166 -9.17 -9.12 28.77
N ALA A 167 -8.82 -9.05 27.48
CA ALA A 167 -9.72 -9.34 26.37
C ALA A 167 -10.23 -10.79 26.40
N ASN A 168 -9.34 -11.75 26.64
CA ASN A 168 -9.70 -13.16 26.83
C ASN A 168 -10.71 -13.34 27.96
N GLY A 169 -10.49 -12.68 29.10
CA GLY A 169 -11.42 -12.74 30.24
C GLY A 169 -12.80 -12.14 29.94
N LYS A 170 -12.85 -11.05 29.16
CA LYS A 170 -14.12 -10.45 28.72
C LYS A 170 -14.89 -11.42 27.81
N LYS A 171 -14.21 -11.98 26.79
CA LYS A 171 -14.81 -12.96 25.87
C LYS A 171 -15.30 -14.21 26.60
N LEU A 172 -14.52 -14.72 27.56
CA LEU A 172 -14.93 -15.85 28.39
C LEU A 172 -16.21 -15.56 29.18
N ARG A 173 -16.30 -14.40 29.83
CA ARG A 173 -17.50 -14.00 30.58
C ARG A 173 -18.72 -13.84 29.68
N GLN A 174 -18.54 -13.26 28.50
CA GLN A 174 -19.60 -13.14 27.50
C GLN A 174 -20.08 -14.53 27.06
N ARG A 175 -19.15 -15.43 26.73
CA ARG A 175 -19.44 -16.81 26.39
C ARG A 175 -20.20 -17.56 27.49
N ILE A 176 -19.80 -17.38 28.76
CA ILE A 176 -20.50 -17.97 29.91
C ILE A 176 -21.98 -17.56 29.95
N LYS A 177 -22.24 -16.28 29.69
CA LYS A 177 -23.59 -15.71 29.65
C LYS A 177 -24.40 -16.24 28.47
N ASP A 178 -23.81 -16.30 27.29
CA ASP A 178 -24.51 -16.63 26.05
C ASP A 178 -24.82 -18.14 25.93
N GLU A 179 -23.87 -19.01 26.30
CA GLU A 179 -24.03 -20.47 26.24
C GLU A 179 -24.76 -21.06 27.45
N LYS A 180 -25.15 -20.23 28.44
CA LYS A 180 -25.91 -20.63 29.64
C LYS A 180 -25.27 -21.81 30.41
N PHE A 181 -23.97 -21.72 30.68
CA PHE A 181 -23.27 -22.72 31.48
C PHE A 181 -23.90 -22.90 32.86
N SER A 182 -23.84 -24.12 33.40
CA SER A 182 -24.17 -24.34 34.81
C SER A 182 -23.22 -23.55 35.71
N GLU A 183 -23.67 -23.19 36.90
CA GLU A 183 -22.87 -22.44 37.88
C GLU A 183 -21.53 -23.11 38.16
N TRP A 184 -21.52 -24.44 38.29
CA TRP A 184 -20.29 -25.21 38.48
C TRP A 184 -19.32 -25.09 37.30
N GLN A 185 -19.80 -25.26 36.06
CA GLN A 185 -18.96 -25.12 34.85
C GLN A 185 -18.41 -23.70 34.70
N ALA A 186 -19.25 -22.68 34.95
CA ALA A 186 -18.83 -21.29 34.92
C ALA A 186 -17.73 -21.00 35.95
N ASN A 187 -17.88 -21.50 37.18
CA ASN A 187 -16.89 -21.35 38.24
C ASN A 187 -15.55 -22.03 37.91
N GLU A 188 -15.58 -23.24 37.32
CA GLU A 188 -14.35 -23.91 36.88
C GLU A 188 -13.62 -23.14 35.77
N LEU A 189 -14.35 -22.59 34.79
CA LEU A 189 -13.79 -21.75 33.74
C LEU A 189 -13.17 -20.46 34.30
N LEU A 190 -13.87 -19.79 35.23
CA LEU A 190 -13.39 -18.56 35.86
C LEU A 190 -12.19 -18.81 36.78
N LYS A 191 -12.16 -19.95 37.48
CA LYS A 191 -11.02 -20.39 38.28
C LYS A 191 -9.80 -20.62 37.39
N LYS A 192 -9.95 -21.35 36.28
CA LYS A 192 -8.88 -21.55 35.30
C LYS A 192 -8.38 -20.23 34.74
N TYR A 193 -9.27 -19.32 34.31
CA TYR A 193 -8.87 -17.99 33.85
C TYR A 193 -8.09 -17.22 34.91
N SER A 194 -8.48 -17.32 36.20
CA SER A 194 -7.78 -16.63 37.29
C SER A 194 -6.34 -17.15 37.47
N GLU A 195 -6.14 -18.46 37.29
CA GLU A 195 -4.80 -19.07 37.29
C GLU A 195 -3.97 -18.61 36.08
N ASP A 196 -4.57 -18.62 34.88
CA ASP A 196 -3.92 -18.18 33.65
C ASP A 196 -3.57 -16.68 33.72
N ARG A 197 -4.46 -15.84 34.26
CA ARG A 197 -4.24 -14.41 34.50
C ARG A 197 -3.04 -14.15 35.40
N ARG A 198 -2.89 -14.93 36.48
CA ARG A 198 -1.74 -14.80 37.38
C ARG A 198 -0.43 -15.11 36.65
N ARG A 199 -0.39 -16.21 35.87
CA ARG A 199 0.79 -16.57 35.07
C ARG A 199 1.08 -15.51 34.00
N PHE A 200 0.03 -14.98 33.37
CA PHE A 200 0.14 -13.92 32.37
C PHE A 200 0.80 -12.67 32.97
N ILE A 201 0.32 -12.17 34.11
CA ILE A 201 0.88 -11.00 34.81
C ILE A 201 2.33 -11.24 35.21
N GLU A 202 2.64 -12.42 35.75
CA GLU A 202 4.02 -12.75 36.14
C GLU A 202 4.96 -12.72 34.93
N ARG A 203 4.56 -13.30 33.80
CA ARG A 203 5.34 -13.29 32.57
C ARG A 203 5.48 -11.87 32.01
N SER A 204 4.37 -11.13 31.86
CA SER A 204 4.38 -9.79 31.26
C SER A 204 5.18 -8.79 32.09
N SER A 205 5.22 -8.94 33.42
CA SER A 205 6.03 -8.09 34.29
C SER A 205 7.54 -8.22 34.08
N LYS A 206 7.99 -9.34 33.48
CA LYS A 206 9.40 -9.63 33.16
C LYS A 206 9.74 -9.36 31.69
N THR A 207 8.72 -9.11 30.86
CA THR A 207 8.87 -8.89 29.42
C THR A 207 9.12 -7.40 29.15
N PRO A 208 10.15 -7.03 28.35
CA PRO A 208 10.35 -5.66 27.92
C PRO A 208 9.10 -5.07 27.26
N ILE A 209 8.83 -3.78 27.48
CA ILE A 209 7.55 -3.17 27.07
C ILE A 209 7.26 -3.34 25.58
N TYR A 210 8.25 -3.18 24.70
CA TYR A 210 8.07 -3.32 23.25
C TYR A 210 7.64 -4.74 22.84
N GLN A 211 8.06 -5.77 23.58
CA GLN A 211 7.64 -7.16 23.36
C GLN A 211 6.24 -7.46 23.93
N THR A 212 5.62 -6.50 24.61
CA THR A 212 4.22 -6.61 25.09
C THR A 212 3.20 -6.06 24.09
N TYR A 213 3.64 -5.74 22.88
CA TYR A 213 2.81 -5.28 21.77
C TYR A 213 2.99 -6.18 20.55
N TYR A 214 1.91 -6.35 19.78
CA TYR A 214 1.90 -6.99 18.47
C TYR A 214 1.40 -6.00 17.42
N HIS A 215 1.55 -6.33 16.15
CA HIS A 215 0.94 -5.57 15.06
C HIS A 215 -0.57 -5.73 15.09
N ASP A 216 -1.31 -4.63 15.02
CA ASP A 216 -2.76 -4.67 14.83
C ASP A 216 -3.07 -4.58 13.34
N TYR A 217 -3.97 -5.44 12.87
CA TYR A 217 -4.38 -5.53 11.48
C TYR A 217 -5.70 -4.80 11.21
N GLN A 218 -6.37 -4.38 12.27
CA GLN A 218 -7.69 -3.78 12.17
C GLN A 218 -7.83 -2.58 13.09
N LEU A 219 -8.66 -1.63 12.65
CA LEU A 219 -9.08 -0.51 13.47
C LEU A 219 -10.14 -1.00 14.46
N ARG A 220 -9.92 -0.72 15.76
CA ARG A 220 -10.84 -1.11 16.84
C ARG A 220 -11.93 -0.06 17.08
N ASP A 221 -12.91 -0.39 17.91
CA ASP A 221 -14.15 0.36 18.19
C ASP A 221 -14.00 1.86 18.51
N SER A 222 -12.80 2.35 18.84
CA SER A 222 -12.52 3.77 19.08
C SER A 222 -12.00 4.52 17.84
N SER A 223 -12.23 3.98 16.65
CA SER A 223 -11.78 4.58 15.40
C SER A 223 -12.77 4.33 14.27
N PHE A 224 -12.83 5.26 13.33
CA PHE A 224 -13.67 5.14 12.14
C PHE A 224 -13.03 5.82 10.95
N LEU A 225 -13.39 5.35 9.76
CA LEU A 225 -12.93 5.87 8.49
C LEU A 225 -13.57 7.23 8.21
N VAL A 226 -12.75 8.16 7.73
CA VAL A 226 -13.13 9.53 7.39
C VAL A 226 -12.40 9.95 6.12
N VAL A 227 -12.85 11.04 5.51
CA VAL A 227 -12.17 11.68 4.38
C VAL A 227 -11.92 13.14 4.73
N ARG A 228 -10.69 13.61 4.49
CA ARG A 228 -10.38 15.04 4.68
C ARG A 228 -10.98 15.85 3.53
N PRO A 229 -11.45 17.10 3.78
CA PRO A 229 -11.94 17.98 2.72
C PRO A 229 -10.96 18.11 1.54
N ARG A 230 -9.66 18.22 1.84
CA ARG A 230 -8.61 18.31 0.81
C ARG A 230 -8.64 17.13 -0.16
N ALA A 231 -8.83 15.90 0.32
CA ALA A 231 -8.83 14.71 -0.53
C ALA A 231 -10.03 14.68 -1.49
N ILE A 232 -11.16 15.25 -1.06
CA ILE A 232 -12.35 15.42 -1.90
C ILE A 232 -12.08 16.49 -2.97
N SER A 233 -11.51 17.63 -2.58
CA SER A 233 -11.15 18.70 -3.52
C SER A 233 -10.13 18.23 -4.54
N ASP A 234 -9.09 17.50 -4.10
CA ASP A 234 -8.06 16.92 -4.97
C ASP A 234 -8.70 15.96 -5.98
N PHE A 235 -9.57 15.06 -5.53
CA PHE A 235 -10.30 14.15 -6.40
C PHE A 235 -11.16 14.90 -7.44
N ILE A 236 -11.98 15.87 -7.03
CA ILE A 236 -12.81 16.66 -7.96
C ILE A 236 -11.94 17.39 -8.98
N ASN A 237 -10.85 18.02 -8.54
CA ASN A 237 -9.92 18.70 -9.42
C ASN A 237 -9.28 17.74 -10.43
N THR A 238 -9.04 16.48 -10.06
CA THR A 238 -8.54 15.47 -11.01
C THR A 238 -9.55 15.19 -12.13
N LEU A 239 -10.85 15.17 -11.83
CA LEU A 239 -11.91 14.96 -12.83
C LEU A 239 -12.04 16.15 -13.78
N ASP A 240 -11.95 17.38 -13.27
CA ASP A 240 -11.98 18.58 -14.11
C ASP A 240 -10.72 18.70 -14.99
N SER A 241 -9.61 18.09 -14.56
CA SER A 241 -8.35 18.05 -15.31
C SER A 241 -8.28 16.94 -16.38
N GLU A 242 -9.27 16.05 -16.45
CA GLU A 242 -9.42 15.06 -17.54
C GLU A 242 -9.86 15.68 -18.88
N VAL A 243 -9.51 16.95 -19.13
CA VAL A 243 -9.08 17.31 -20.48
C VAL A 243 -7.87 16.43 -20.74
N LEU A 244 -8.09 15.28 -21.39
CA LEU A 244 -7.05 14.39 -21.91
C LEU A 244 -5.90 15.29 -22.36
N PRO A 245 -4.69 15.19 -21.77
CA PRO A 245 -3.59 16.01 -22.22
C PRO A 245 -3.54 15.80 -23.73
N GLU A 246 -3.78 16.86 -24.51
CA GLU A 246 -3.71 16.82 -25.97
C GLU A 246 -2.52 15.96 -26.29
N GLU A 247 -2.72 14.84 -27.02
CA GLU A 247 -1.68 13.82 -27.27
C GLU A 247 -0.37 14.54 -27.51
N LYS A 248 0.46 14.65 -26.46
CA LYS A 248 1.62 15.50 -26.52
C LYS A 248 2.56 14.67 -27.36
N ASN A 249 2.72 15.05 -28.64
CA ASN A 249 3.58 14.35 -29.59
C ASN A 249 4.87 13.98 -28.87
N VAL A 250 5.00 12.70 -28.51
CA VAL A 250 6.10 12.23 -27.66
C VAL A 250 7.36 12.44 -28.47
N THR A 251 8.18 13.40 -28.06
CA THR A 251 9.45 13.64 -28.73
C THR A 251 10.48 12.63 -28.25
N VAL A 252 11.53 12.41 -29.04
CA VAL A 252 12.63 11.51 -28.64
C VAL A 252 13.23 11.93 -27.29
N ASN A 253 13.23 13.22 -26.96
CA ASN A 253 13.73 13.71 -25.68
C ASN A 253 12.82 13.36 -24.50
N ASP A 254 11.51 13.23 -24.72
CA ASP A 254 10.55 12.85 -23.68
C ASP A 254 10.74 11.38 -23.24
N LEU A 255 11.26 10.55 -24.14
CA LEU A 255 11.53 9.12 -23.91
C LEU A 255 12.76 8.87 -23.02
N PHE A 256 13.66 9.85 -22.87
CA PHE A 256 14.92 9.73 -22.14
C PHE A 256 15.06 10.76 -21.01
N THR A 257 13.96 11.12 -20.33
CA THR A 257 13.90 12.26 -19.39
C THR A 257 14.75 12.13 -18.12
N ASN A 258 15.30 10.94 -17.81
CA ASN A 258 16.26 10.74 -16.72
C ASN A 258 17.39 9.79 -17.14
N PRO A 259 18.39 10.23 -17.92
CA PRO A 259 19.57 9.43 -18.14
C PRO A 259 20.39 9.37 -16.83
N PRO A 260 21.04 8.23 -16.50
CA PRO A 260 21.99 8.17 -15.41
C PRO A 260 23.00 9.31 -15.54
N GLN A 261 23.28 10.06 -14.46
CA GLN A 261 24.10 11.28 -14.50
C GLN A 261 25.55 11.09 -14.99
N ASN A 262 25.99 9.84 -15.20
CA ASN A 262 27.23 9.49 -15.86
C ASN A 262 26.93 8.71 -17.15
N HIS A 263 26.87 9.42 -18.28
CA HIS A 263 26.69 8.78 -19.59
C HIS A 263 27.88 7.86 -19.90
N SER A 264 27.62 6.54 -19.96
CA SER A 264 28.56 5.61 -20.56
C SER A 264 28.43 5.69 -22.09
N GLU A 265 29.53 5.52 -22.85
CA GLU A 265 29.51 5.42 -24.32
C GLU A 265 28.38 4.50 -24.87
N PRO A 266 28.05 3.36 -24.22
CA PRO A 266 26.91 2.52 -24.59
C PRO A 266 25.55 3.23 -24.62
N PHE A 267 25.28 4.18 -23.72
CA PHE A 267 24.00 4.89 -23.67
C PHE A 267 23.84 5.88 -24.83
N GLU A 268 24.92 6.57 -25.21
CA GLU A 268 24.89 7.48 -26.37
C GLU A 268 24.80 6.71 -27.70
N ALA A 269 25.42 5.53 -27.79
CA ALA A 269 25.26 4.63 -28.93
C ALA A 269 23.80 4.14 -29.06
N LEU A 270 23.17 3.79 -27.93
CA LEU A 270 21.76 3.38 -27.84
C LEU A 270 20.81 4.49 -28.33
N LYS A 271 21.00 5.70 -27.78
CA LYS A 271 20.22 6.88 -28.14
C LYS A 271 20.33 7.17 -29.64
N LYS A 272 21.54 7.07 -30.21
CA LYS A 272 21.79 7.26 -31.63
C LYS A 272 21.10 6.19 -32.50
N GLN A 273 21.12 4.93 -32.10
CA GLN A 273 20.44 3.85 -32.83
C GLN A 273 18.91 4.01 -32.79
N ALA A 274 18.33 4.35 -31.63
CA ALA A 274 16.90 4.63 -31.51
C ALA A 274 16.48 5.84 -32.38
N CYS A 275 17.27 6.91 -32.39
CA CYS A 275 17.05 8.06 -33.28
C CYS A 275 17.08 7.67 -34.76
N ASN A 276 18.06 6.85 -35.18
CA ASN A 276 18.19 6.40 -36.57
C ASN A 276 16.99 5.55 -36.99
N PHE A 277 16.53 4.64 -36.14
CA PHE A 277 15.34 3.82 -36.40
C PHE A 277 14.08 4.68 -36.59
N ILE A 278 13.85 5.64 -35.69
CA ILE A 278 12.69 6.55 -35.77
C ILE A 278 12.74 7.36 -37.08
N ASN A 279 13.93 7.81 -37.49
CA ASN A 279 14.14 8.57 -38.71
C ASN A 279 13.96 7.73 -39.99
N GLU A 280 14.43 6.47 -39.98
CA GLU A 280 14.39 5.57 -41.14
C GLU A 280 12.98 5.03 -41.41
N TYR A 281 12.19 4.77 -40.36
CA TYR A 281 10.89 4.11 -40.48
C TYR A 281 9.69 5.04 -40.27
N HIS A 282 9.91 6.33 -39.95
CA HIS A 282 8.89 7.35 -39.69
C HIS A 282 7.76 6.88 -38.75
N ARG A 283 8.07 5.97 -37.83
CA ARG A 283 7.13 5.40 -36.87
C ARG A 283 7.72 5.52 -35.49
N LEU A 284 7.19 6.45 -34.71
CA LEU A 284 7.40 6.45 -33.27
C LEU A 284 6.62 5.27 -32.68
N PRO A 285 7.21 4.46 -31.79
CA PRO A 285 6.46 3.52 -30.98
C PRO A 285 5.34 4.28 -30.26
N LYS A 286 4.15 3.70 -30.22
CA LYS A 286 2.93 4.40 -29.77
C LYS A 286 2.95 4.72 -28.28
N ASN A 287 3.81 4.05 -27.53
CA ASN A 287 4.01 4.27 -26.11
C ASN A 287 5.40 3.80 -25.65
N LYS A 288 5.74 4.16 -24.42
CA LYS A 288 7.02 3.83 -23.77
C LYS A 288 7.28 2.32 -23.70
N LYS A 289 6.25 1.49 -23.56
CA LYS A 289 6.36 0.02 -23.47
C LYS A 289 6.79 -0.61 -24.79
N GLU A 290 6.18 -0.20 -25.90
CA GLU A 290 6.50 -0.71 -27.24
C GLU A 290 7.94 -0.38 -27.65
N LEU A 291 8.45 0.79 -27.23
CA LEU A 291 9.87 1.14 -27.37
C LEU A 291 10.78 0.23 -26.53
N TRP A 292 10.42 -0.02 -25.27
CA TRP A 292 11.21 -0.88 -24.38
C TRP A 292 11.24 -2.32 -24.86
N ASP A 293 10.11 -2.86 -25.32
CA ASP A 293 10.03 -4.21 -25.89
C ASP A 293 10.93 -4.31 -27.14
N TYR A 294 10.94 -3.30 -28.01
CA TYR A 294 11.82 -3.23 -29.18
C TYR A 294 13.31 -3.17 -28.80
N LEU A 295 13.69 -2.28 -27.87
CA LEU A 295 15.08 -2.15 -27.42
C LEU A 295 15.58 -3.44 -26.75
N THR A 296 14.72 -4.09 -25.97
CA THR A 296 15.05 -5.35 -25.29
C THR A 296 15.25 -6.48 -26.30
N ASP A 297 14.38 -6.58 -27.31
CA ASP A 297 14.46 -7.60 -28.37
C ASP A 297 15.68 -7.41 -29.29
N GLN A 298 16.08 -6.18 -29.57
CA GLN A 298 17.15 -5.89 -30.53
C GLN A 298 18.56 -5.85 -29.92
N LEU A 299 18.68 -5.59 -28.62
CA LEU A 299 19.98 -5.28 -28.01
C LEU A 299 20.45 -6.31 -26.99
N GLU A 300 19.75 -7.44 -26.87
CA GLU A 300 19.97 -8.43 -25.79
C GLU A 300 20.13 -7.72 -24.44
N TYR A 301 19.31 -6.68 -24.21
CA TYR A 301 19.38 -5.87 -23.01
C TYR A 301 18.93 -6.73 -21.83
N ASP A 302 19.86 -7.06 -20.94
CA ASP A 302 19.53 -7.81 -19.75
C ASP A 302 18.93 -6.85 -18.73
N THR A 303 17.60 -6.86 -18.68
CA THR A 303 16.80 -6.06 -17.74
C THR A 303 17.18 -6.34 -16.29
N ARG A 304 17.81 -7.48 -15.97
CA ARG A 304 18.27 -7.82 -14.63
C ARG A 304 19.61 -7.18 -14.28
N LYS A 305 20.43 -6.83 -15.27
CA LYS A 305 21.78 -6.27 -15.06
C LYS A 305 21.89 -4.80 -15.42
N ASN A 306 20.80 -4.21 -15.93
CA ASN A 306 20.75 -2.84 -16.45
C ASN A 306 21.90 -2.55 -17.43
N ALA A 307 22.28 -3.55 -18.23
CA ALA A 307 23.44 -3.53 -19.09
C ALA A 307 23.13 -4.22 -20.41
N ILE A 308 23.71 -3.68 -21.48
CA ILE A 308 23.74 -4.35 -22.79
C ILE A 308 24.71 -5.53 -22.65
N LEU A 309 24.17 -6.75 -22.68
CA LEU A 309 25.02 -7.93 -22.77
C LEU A 309 25.47 -8.04 -24.23
N TYR A 310 26.62 -7.47 -24.57
CA TYR A 310 27.30 -7.88 -25.79
C TYR A 310 27.87 -9.28 -25.58
N PRO A 311 27.52 -10.30 -26.38
CA PRO A 311 28.41 -11.43 -26.53
C PRO A 311 29.44 -11.08 -27.60
N TYR A 312 30.70 -11.36 -27.28
CA TYR A 312 31.68 -11.81 -28.25
C TYR A 312 31.06 -12.96 -29.09
N SER A 313 30.34 -12.65 -30.16
CA SER A 313 30.06 -13.61 -31.22
C SER A 313 30.01 -12.92 -32.58
N LYS A 314 30.82 -13.47 -33.47
CA LYS A 314 31.33 -12.92 -34.70
C LYS A 314 30.31 -13.04 -35.86
N LYS A 315 29.05 -12.68 -35.66
CA LYS A 315 27.98 -12.92 -36.67
C LYS A 315 27.04 -11.77 -37.00
N TRP A 316 27.38 -10.53 -36.67
CA TRP A 316 26.65 -9.36 -37.19
C TRP A 316 27.56 -8.51 -38.08
N THR A 317 27.73 -8.96 -39.32
CA THR A 317 28.21 -8.11 -40.43
C THR A 317 27.34 -8.21 -41.67
N ASP A 318 26.11 -8.74 -41.57
CA ASP A 318 25.24 -8.85 -42.74
C ASP A 318 23.89 -8.18 -42.50
N PHE A 319 23.91 -6.85 -42.64
CA PHE A 319 22.73 -5.99 -42.65
C PHE A 319 21.72 -6.40 -43.75
N ASP A 320 22.20 -7.01 -44.85
CA ASP A 320 21.37 -7.46 -45.96
C ASP A 320 20.56 -8.72 -45.61
N ALA A 321 21.11 -9.59 -44.76
CA ALA A 321 20.38 -10.75 -44.22
C ALA A 321 19.20 -10.33 -43.32
N PHE A 322 19.38 -9.27 -42.51
CA PHE A 322 18.33 -8.72 -41.65
C PHE A 322 17.23 -7.99 -42.44
N SER A 323 17.62 -7.13 -43.40
CA SER A 323 16.66 -6.45 -44.29
C SER A 323 15.79 -7.44 -45.08
N SER A 324 16.36 -8.59 -45.44
CA SER A 324 15.65 -9.67 -46.15
C SER A 324 14.65 -10.42 -45.26
N MET A 325 14.95 -10.65 -43.97
CA MET A 325 13.99 -11.28 -43.05
C MET A 325 12.80 -10.37 -42.71
N TYR A 326 13.03 -9.07 -42.57
CA TYR A 326 11.98 -8.13 -42.20
C TYR A 326 11.00 -7.85 -43.35
N LYS A 327 11.51 -7.69 -44.59
CA LYS A 327 10.68 -7.53 -45.80
C LYS A 327 9.75 -8.72 -46.05
N ASN A 328 10.15 -9.93 -45.67
CA ASN A 328 9.35 -11.13 -45.84
C ASN A 328 8.22 -11.30 -44.79
N ARG A 329 8.29 -10.61 -43.64
CA ARG A 329 7.21 -10.62 -42.63
C ARG A 329 6.11 -9.61 -42.92
N THR A 330 6.39 -8.56 -43.68
CA THR A 330 5.39 -7.54 -44.06
C THR A 330 4.52 -7.92 -45.26
N THR A 331 4.81 -9.02 -45.97
CA THR A 331 4.03 -9.50 -47.12
C THR A 331 2.95 -10.52 -46.75
N ILE A 332 2.84 -10.92 -45.47
CA ILE A 332 1.72 -11.70 -44.95
C ILE A 332 0.89 -10.79 -44.05
N ARG A 333 0.11 -9.91 -44.67
CA ARG A 333 -1.16 -9.40 -44.16
C ARG A 333 -1.98 -8.82 -45.30
#